data_AF-A0A0N4W1C3-F1
#
_entry.id   AF-A0A0N4W1C3-F1
#
_cell.length_a   1.000
_cell.length_b   1.000
_cell.length_c   1.000
_cell.angle_alpha   90.00
_cell.angle_beta   90.00
_cell.angle_gamma   90.00
#
_symmetry.space_group_name_H-M   'P 1'
#
loop_
_entity.id
_entity.type
_entity.pdbx_description
1 polymer ?
#
loop_
_entity_poly.entity_id
_entity_poly.type
_entity_poly.pdbx_seq_one_letter_code
_entity_poly.pdbx_strand_id
1 'polypeptide(L)' 'MEEVKKTRLLVSAVNAASHTRFVHHILPKEPRDLNWTATVETLKMLFGTKKSIFRRRFECFRMKFSPIEDF' A
#
# COMPACT_ATOMS: atom_id res chain seq x y z
N MET A 1 24.01 -2.00 2.03
CA MET A 1 23.77 -0.57 1.74
C MET A 1 22.67 -0.35 0.70
N GLU A 2 22.64 -1.09 -0.40
CA GLU A 2 21.60 -0.92 -1.45
C GLU A 2 20.16 -1.06 -0.92
N GLU A 3 19.87 -2.10 -0.13
CA GLU A 3 18.53 -2.33 0.41
C GLU A 3 18.03 -1.19 1.32
N VAL A 4 18.92 -0.55 2.08
CA VAL A 4 18.56 0.60 2.93
C VAL A 4 18.21 1.82 2.07
N LYS A 5 19.00 2.08 1.02
CA LYS A 5 18.70 3.17 0.05
C LYS A 5 17.38 2.93 -0.67
N LYS A 6 17.14 1.70 -1.12
CA LYS A 6 15.91 1.26 -1.77
C LYS A 6 14.69 1.43 -0.85
N THR A 7 14.82 1.03 0.41
CA THR A 7 13.77 1.20 1.44
C THR A 7 13.44 2.67 1.64
N ARG A 8 14.47 3.52 1.82
CA ARG A 8 14.29 4.96 1.97
C ARG A 8 13.63 5.61 0.75
N LEU A 9 14.03 5.19 -0.46
CA LEU A 9 13.43 5.68 -1.70
C LEU A 9 11.94 5.31 -1.79
N LEU A 10 11.59 4.07 -1.43
CA LEU A 10 10.19 3.61 -1.40
C LEU A 10 9.34 4.45 -0.43
N VAL A 11 9.83 4.67 0.80
CA VAL A 11 9.12 5.48 1.81
C VAL A 11 9.00 6.95 1.38
N SER A 12 10.00 7.49 0.67
CA SER A 12 9.94 8.86 0.15
C SER A 12 9.01 9.02 -1.06
N ALA A 13 8.69 7.94 -1.78
CA ALA A 13 7.86 7.98 -2.98
C ALA A 13 6.35 8.00 -2.66
N VAL A 14 5.96 7.69 -1.43
CA VAL A 14 4.55 7.69 -1.02
C VAL A 14 4.08 9.13 -0.78
N ASN A 15 2.83 9.44 -1.15
CA ASN A 15 2.27 10.76 -0.91
C ASN A 15 2.24 11.13 0.60
N ALA A 16 2.15 12.43 0.90
CA ALA A 16 2.24 12.95 2.26
C ALA A 16 1.24 12.30 3.24
N ALA A 17 -0.02 12.14 2.84
CA ALA A 17 -1.07 11.56 3.68
C ALA A 17 -0.78 10.08 4.03
N SER A 18 -0.35 9.31 3.02
CA SER A 18 0.05 7.91 3.20
C SER A 18 1.31 7.79 4.06
N HIS A 19 2.29 8.70 3.88
CA HIS A 19 3.50 8.73 4.68
C HIS A 19 3.19 8.98 6.16
N THR A 20 2.35 9.97 6.50
CA THR A 20 1.93 10.22 7.89
C THR A 20 1.27 9.00 8.52
N ARG A 21 0.36 8.35 7.79
CA ARG A 21 -0.30 7.13 8.27
C ARG A 21 0.68 5.99 8.50
N PHE A 22 1.66 5.84 7.61
CA PHE A 22 2.72 4.86 7.75
C PHE A 22 3.59 5.13 8.98
N VAL A 23 4.09 6.36 9.17
CA VAL A 23 4.90 6.76 10.34
C VAL A 23 4.15 6.51 11.64
N HIS A 24 2.86 6.88 11.70
CA HIS A 24 2.05 6.65 12.91
C HIS A 24 1.88 5.16 13.22
N HIS A 25 1.80 4.30 12.21
CA HIS A 25 1.60 2.87 12.40
C HIS A 25 2.85 2.15 12.93
N ILE A 26 4.04 2.61 12.55
CA ILE A 26 5.30 1.94 12.90
C ILE A 26 5.85 2.39 14.27
N LEU A 27 5.21 3.37 14.91
CA LEU A 27 5.59 3.84 16.25
C LEU A 27 5.67 2.67 17.24
N PRO A 28 6.69 2.65 18.12
CA PRO A 28 7.66 3.73 18.40
C PRO A 28 8.88 3.77 17.46
N LYS A 29 8.95 2.92 16.43
CA LYS A 29 10.09 2.85 15.50
C LYS A 29 10.05 3.97 14.47
N GLU A 30 11.21 4.33 13.93
CA GLU A 30 11.28 5.27 12.81
C GLU A 30 11.38 4.54 11.47
N PRO A 31 11.00 5.17 10.34
CA PRO A 31 11.08 4.56 9.01
C PRO A 31 12.48 4.07 8.63
N ARG A 32 13.52 4.69 9.20
CA ARG A 32 14.94 4.34 9.00
C ARG A 32 15.35 3.04 9.71
N ASP A 33 14.60 2.62 10.72
CA ASP A 33 14.90 1.42 11.51
C ASP A 33 14.28 0.15 10.89
N LEU A 34 13.45 0.32 9.86
CA LEU A 34 12.77 -0.78 9.19
C LEU A 34 13.63 -1.36 8.06
N ASN A 35 13.65 -2.68 7.98
CA ASN A 35 14.20 -3.38 6.82
C ASN A 35 13.22 -3.32 5.63
N TRP A 36 13.72 -3.66 4.44
CA TRP A 36 12.92 -3.65 3.20
C TRP A 36 11.66 -4.51 3.33
N THR A 37 11.80 -5.75 3.81
CA THR A 37 10.69 -6.71 3.92
C THR A 37 9.58 -6.19 4.83
N ALA A 38 9.92 -5.73 6.03
CA ALA A 38 8.97 -5.18 7.00
C ALA A 38 8.30 -3.91 6.47
N THR A 39 9.04 -3.06 5.76
CA THR A 39 8.49 -1.85 5.13
C THR A 39 7.45 -2.21 4.08
N VAL A 40 7.78 -3.14 3.17
CA VAL A 40 6.85 -3.60 2.12
C VAL A 40 5.62 -4.29 2.72
N GLU A 41 5.79 -5.13 3.74
CA GLU A 41 4.68 -5.80 4.42
C GLU A 41 3.75 -4.79 5.10
N THR A 42 4.32 -3.80 5.80
CA THR A 42 3.54 -2.74 6.45
C THR A 42 2.74 -1.92 5.44
N LEU A 43 3.37 -1.54 4.32
CA LEU A 43 2.68 -0.81 3.24
C LEU A 43 1.57 -1.66 2.61
N LYS A 44 1.79 -2.96 2.39
CA LYS A 44 0.75 -3.89 1.92
C LYS A 44 -0.38 -4.04 2.94
N MET A 45 -0.09 -4.02 4.24
CA MET A 45 -1.13 -4.11 5.27
C MET A 45 -2.00 -2.85 5.33
N LEU A 46 -1.39 -1.67 5.21
CA LEU A 46 -2.07 -0.38 5.30
C LEU A 46 -2.86 -0.04 4.04
N PHE A 47 -2.29 -0.32 2.87
CA PHE A 47 -2.82 0.15 1.57
C PHE A 47 -3.23 -0.99 0.64
N GLY A 48 -2.87 -2.23 0.96
CA GLY A 48 -3.25 -3.39 0.17
C GLY A 48 -4.75 -3.68 0.23
N THR A 49 -5.25 -4.32 -0.82
CA THR A 49 -6.66 -4.70 -0.90
C THR A 49 -6.98 -5.80 0.11
N LYS A 50 -7.77 -5.47 1.13
CA LYS A 50 -8.28 -6.42 2.14
C LYS A 50 -9.44 -7.29 1.63
N LYS A 51 -9.88 -7.08 0.37
CA LYS A 51 -10.97 -7.86 -0.23
C LYS A 51 -10.52 -9.30 -0.42
N SER A 52 -11.32 -10.23 0.11
CA SER A 52 -11.19 -11.66 -0.16
C SER A 52 -11.39 -11.97 -1.64
N ILE A 53 -10.94 -13.16 -2.07
CA ILE A 53 -11.17 -13.65 -3.44
C ILE A 53 -12.67 -13.67 -3.76
N PHE A 54 -13.50 -14.12 -2.81
CA PHE A 54 -14.96 -14.12 -2.96
C PHE A 54 -15.50 -12.72 -3.20
N ARG A 55 -15.10 -11.73 -2.39
CA ARG A 55 -15.57 -10.35 -2.55
C ARG A 55 -15.19 -9.76 -3.90
N ARG A 56 -13.96 -10.01 -4.37
CA ARG A 56 -13.48 -9.55 -5.70
C ARG A 56 -14.30 -10.19 -6.82
N ARG A 57 -14.54 -11.51 -6.76
CA ARG A 57 -15.38 -12.22 -7.75
C ARG A 57 -16.81 -11.72 -7.76
N PHE A 58 -17.39 -11.54 -6.58
CA PHE A 58 -18.75 -11.02 -6.43
C PHE A 58 -18.89 -9.60 -7.00
N GLU A 59 -17.92 -8.71 -6.75
CA GLU A 59 -17.92 -7.37 -7.33
C GLU A 59 -17.82 -7.43 -8.87
N CYS A 60 -16.97 -8.29 -9.43
CA CYS A 60 -16.89 -8.51 -10.87
C CYS A 60 -18.24 -8.95 -11.47
N PHE A 61 -18.92 -9.92 -10.85
CA PHE A 61 -20.26 -10.34 -11.29
C PHE A 61 -21.33 -9.23 -11.18
N ARG A 62 -21.13 -8.25 -10.30
CA ARG A 62 -22.04 -7.12 -10.12
C ARG A 62 -21.71 -5.92 -11.01
N MET A 63 -20.56 -5.91 -11.67
CA MET A 63 -20.22 -4.86 -12.63
C MET A 63 -21.19 -4.96 -13.82
N LYS A 64 -21.73 -3.81 -14.22
CA LYS A 64 -22.51 -3.67 -15.45
C LYS A 64 -21.67 -2.82 -16.39
N PHE A 65 -21.64 -3.22 -17.66
CA PHE A 65 -21.01 -2.42 -18.70
C PHE A 65 -21.72 -1.06 -18.80
N SER A 66 -20.94 0.03 -18.74
CA SER A 66 -21.43 1.38 -18.98
C SER A 66 -20.84 1.87 -20.31
N PRO A 67 -21.64 2.00 -21.38
CA PRO A 67 -21.16 2.43 -22.69
C PRO A 67 -20.57 3.84 -22.70
N ILE A 68 -20.76 4.62 -21.63
CA ILE A 68 -20.39 6.04 -21.52
C ILE A 68 -19.01 6.20 -20.86
N GLU A 69 -18.54 5.21 -20.10
CA GLU A 69 -17.26 5.29 -19.37
C GLU A 69 -16.03 5.02 -20.27
N ASP A 70 -16.25 4.52 -21.49
CA ASP A 70 -15.21 4.19 -22.48
C ASP A 70 -15.03 5.28 -23.57
N PHE A 71 -15.66 6.46 -23.42
CA PHE A 71 -15.52 7.62 -24.33
C PHE A 71 -14.78 8.79 -23.69
#